data_AF-A0A382NZR0-F1
#
_entry.id   AF-A0A382NZR0-F1
#
_cell.length_a   1.000
_cell.length_b   1.000
_cell.length_c   1.000
_cell.angle_alpha   90.00
_cell.angle_beta   90.00
_cell.angle_gamma   90.00
#
_symmetry.space_group_name_H-M   'P 1'
#
loop_
_entity.id
_entity.type
_entity.pdbx_description
1 polymer ?
#
loop_
_entity_poly.entity_id
_entity_poly.type
_entity_poly.pdbx_seq_one_letter_code
_entity_poly.pdbx_strand_id
1 'polypeptide(L)'
;SDMSYGCISGNDFYAEVIVGRFSGSTPTQIDTQVERSIEYERYPQAGVEWYDNALGVASNQGPGFGGYTDDDFNDFMWDTVLSDYTYDSYEGIYDGSGGTASQGINAINSGVSLINYTGHGSISSWGNGAPLSTSQVNSLANDNRLPFIITVGCNVGEFQSTNECFCEAWLRATNGDEPAGAISHFGSTISQSWEPPMHGQYGAMLILTESYDANLTRTMGGITTNGCMYMNDAQGSSGINETKYWTYFGDPTVPIRSAPPTNMSVVHDDVIIIGSSEFLVSTGSEGDLVALSRNGELLSSGYTSGFGSVNLELGDAATVPGELDFVVTGFNHFPYETTVMVLSPDGAYVLVNSTSVSAGF
;
A
#
# COMPACT_ATOMS: atom_id res chain seq x y z
N SER A 1 18.29 2.75 -10.82
CA SER A 1 17.32 2.47 -9.74
C SER A 1 16.12 3.37 -9.94
N ASP A 2 14.94 2.86 -9.62
CA ASP A 2 13.68 3.61 -9.73
C ASP A 2 13.54 4.69 -8.66
N MET A 3 14.09 4.48 -7.45
CA MET A 3 14.02 5.46 -6.36
C MET A 3 14.58 6.82 -6.80
N SER A 4 15.60 6.83 -7.65
CA SER A 4 16.19 8.07 -8.17
C SER A 4 15.25 8.90 -9.05
N TYR A 5 14.17 8.33 -9.60
CA TYR A 5 13.16 9.11 -10.31
C TYR A 5 12.27 9.94 -9.37
N GLY A 6 12.20 9.54 -8.09
CA GLY A 6 11.46 10.24 -7.05
C GLY A 6 12.25 11.37 -6.36
N CYS A 7 13.57 11.41 -6.52
CA CYS A 7 14.45 12.43 -5.95
C CYS A 7 14.69 13.54 -6.99
N ILE A 8 13.93 14.62 -6.87
CA ILE A 8 13.84 15.70 -7.86
C ILE A 8 14.59 16.94 -7.37
N SER A 9 14.51 17.24 -6.08
CA SER A 9 15.07 18.45 -5.47
C SER A 9 16.10 18.10 -4.38
N GLY A 10 16.71 19.10 -3.74
CA GLY A 10 17.65 18.89 -2.62
C GLY A 10 19.05 18.34 -2.94
N ASN A 11 19.23 17.64 -4.07
CA ASN A 11 20.45 16.87 -4.39
C ASN A 11 20.80 15.88 -3.26
N ASP A 12 19.77 15.19 -2.78
CA ASP A 12 19.83 14.18 -1.74
C ASP A 12 19.02 12.94 -2.16
N PHE A 13 18.86 11.98 -1.25
CA PHE A 13 18.06 10.78 -1.45
C PHE A 13 16.82 10.80 -0.56
N TYR A 14 16.18 11.97 -0.46
CA TYR A 14 14.83 12.12 0.08
C TYR A 14 13.87 12.30 -1.10
N ALA A 15 12.83 11.47 -1.15
CA ALA A 15 11.94 11.41 -2.30
C ALA A 15 10.85 12.48 -2.21
N GLU A 16 10.69 13.30 -3.25
CA GLU A 16 9.50 14.14 -3.41
C GLU A 16 8.32 13.36 -4.00
N VAL A 17 8.61 12.31 -4.78
CA VAL A 17 7.60 11.46 -5.41
C VAL A 17 7.87 10.02 -5.05
N ILE A 18 6.84 9.33 -4.57
CA ILE A 18 6.89 7.89 -4.32
C ILE A 18 6.83 7.17 -5.67
N VAL A 19 7.76 6.26 -5.92
CA VAL A 19 7.87 5.51 -7.17
C VAL A 19 7.62 4.03 -6.90
N GLY A 20 6.68 3.44 -7.65
CA GLY A 20 6.45 2.00 -7.69
C GLY A 20 6.47 1.46 -9.11
N ARG A 21 6.48 0.14 -9.25
CA ARG A 21 6.64 -0.56 -10.53
C ARG A 21 5.68 -1.73 -10.65
N PHE A 22 4.80 -1.68 -11.65
CA PHE A 22 4.24 -2.90 -12.23
C PHE A 22 5.21 -3.46 -13.28
N SER A 23 5.77 -4.64 -12.98
CA SER A 23 6.77 -5.26 -13.85
C SER A 23 6.21 -6.53 -14.49
N GLY A 24 6.08 -6.53 -15.81
CA GLY A 24 5.57 -7.66 -16.57
C GLY A 24 6.19 -7.71 -17.95
N SER A 25 6.38 -8.93 -18.46
CA SER A 25 6.83 -9.20 -19.83
C SER A 25 5.68 -9.48 -20.79
N THR A 26 4.44 -9.62 -20.28
CA THR A 26 3.22 -9.82 -21.07
C THR A 26 2.08 -8.94 -20.57
N PRO A 27 1.08 -8.62 -21.40
CA PRO A 27 -0.11 -7.91 -20.95
C PRO A 27 -0.81 -8.59 -19.77
N THR A 28 -0.98 -9.92 -19.81
CA THR A 28 -1.60 -10.68 -18.71
C THR A 28 -0.88 -10.53 -17.37
N GLN A 29 0.45 -10.40 -17.38
CA GLN A 29 1.23 -10.14 -16.16
C GLN A 29 1.02 -8.72 -15.61
N ILE A 30 0.69 -7.75 -16.46
CA ILE A 30 0.30 -6.42 -16.02
C ILE A 30 -1.16 -6.44 -15.57
N ASP A 31 -2.05 -7.14 -16.28
CA ASP A 31 -3.46 -7.27 -15.94
C ASP A 31 -3.63 -7.86 -14.53
N THR A 32 -2.92 -8.95 -14.17
CA THR A 32 -2.97 -9.50 -12.81
C THR A 32 -2.46 -8.55 -11.72
N GLN A 33 -1.54 -7.64 -12.06
CA GLN A 33 -1.03 -6.63 -11.12
C GLN A 33 -2.04 -5.49 -10.92
N VAL A 34 -2.78 -5.13 -11.97
CA VAL A 34 -3.87 -4.16 -11.87
C VAL A 34 -5.06 -4.77 -11.13
N GLU A 35 -5.44 -6.00 -11.48
CA GLU A 35 -6.55 -6.74 -10.87
C GLU A 35 -6.38 -6.89 -9.37
N ARG A 36 -5.21 -7.36 -8.91
CA ARG A 36 -4.95 -7.49 -7.46
C ARG A 36 -5.05 -6.17 -6.70
N SER A 37 -4.62 -5.05 -7.29
CA SER A 37 -4.75 -3.73 -6.66
C SER A 37 -6.23 -3.34 -6.55
N ILE A 38 -6.98 -3.47 -7.66
CA ILE A 38 -8.41 -3.15 -7.67
C ILE A 38 -9.17 -4.04 -6.67
N GLU A 39 -8.92 -5.34 -6.65
CA GLU A 39 -9.61 -6.27 -5.75
C GLU A 39 -9.28 -6.00 -4.27
N TYR A 40 -8.00 -5.75 -3.95
CA TYR A 40 -7.58 -5.42 -2.59
C TYR A 40 -8.22 -4.11 -2.07
N GLU A 41 -8.25 -3.08 -2.91
CA GLU A 41 -8.78 -1.77 -2.55
C GLU A 41 -10.31 -1.77 -2.51
N ARG A 42 -10.93 -2.26 -3.59
CA ARG A 42 -12.36 -2.12 -3.87
C ARG A 42 -13.21 -3.24 -3.27
N TYR A 43 -12.70 -4.47 -3.25
CA TYR A 43 -13.45 -5.66 -2.87
C TYR A 43 -12.75 -6.47 -1.77
N PRO A 44 -12.43 -5.86 -0.60
CA PRO A 44 -11.79 -6.61 0.46
C PRO A 44 -12.70 -7.74 0.95
N GLN A 45 -12.10 -8.84 1.39
CA GLN A 45 -12.83 -10.04 1.80
C GLN A 45 -13.55 -9.82 3.13
N ALA A 46 -14.83 -10.21 3.20
CA ALA A 46 -15.63 -10.11 4.43
C ALA A 46 -15.52 -11.37 5.29
N GLY A 47 -15.49 -11.18 6.62
CA GLY A 47 -15.52 -12.29 7.58
C GLY A 47 -14.27 -13.18 7.56
N VAL A 48 -13.11 -12.60 7.28
CA VAL A 48 -11.81 -13.28 7.28
C VAL A 48 -10.83 -12.57 8.21
N GLU A 49 -9.94 -13.34 8.82
CA GLU A 49 -8.99 -12.89 9.86
C GLU A 49 -7.54 -12.86 9.32
N TRP A 50 -7.33 -12.65 8.02
CA TRP A 50 -5.96 -12.60 7.48
C TRP A 50 -5.36 -11.20 7.46
N TYR A 51 -6.20 -10.17 7.59
CA TYR A 51 -5.80 -8.77 7.50
C TYR A 51 -4.96 -8.29 8.71
N ASP A 52 -5.06 -8.99 9.83
CA ASP A 52 -4.36 -8.77 11.10
C ASP A 52 -3.35 -9.88 11.45
N ASN A 53 -3.07 -10.79 10.51
CA ASN A 53 -2.00 -11.78 10.64
C ASN A 53 -0.69 -11.25 10.04
N ALA A 54 0.36 -11.20 10.85
CA ALA A 54 1.72 -10.89 10.41
C ALA A 54 2.61 -12.13 10.38
N LEU A 55 3.59 -12.15 9.47
CA LEU A 55 4.58 -13.21 9.36
C LEU A 55 6.00 -12.63 9.44
N GLY A 56 6.79 -13.15 10.37
CA GLY A 56 8.24 -12.93 10.44
C GLY A 56 8.99 -14.09 9.84
N VAL A 57 9.91 -13.82 8.93
CA VAL A 57 10.79 -14.83 8.34
C VAL A 57 12.23 -14.38 8.48
N ALA A 58 13.06 -15.17 9.16
CA ALA A 58 14.41 -14.72 9.50
C ALA A 58 15.46 -15.81 9.43
N SER A 59 16.70 -15.39 9.16
CA SER A 59 17.88 -16.18 9.51
C SER A 59 18.11 -16.16 11.03
N ASN A 60 19.12 -16.90 11.51
CA ASN A 60 19.61 -16.80 12.88
C ASN A 60 21.02 -16.17 12.95
N GLN A 61 21.36 -15.37 11.94
CA GLN A 61 22.65 -14.71 11.81
C GLN A 61 22.60 -13.26 12.29
N GLY A 62 23.76 -12.62 12.37
CA GLY A 62 23.91 -11.26 12.90
C GLY A 62 25.35 -11.02 13.39
N PRO A 63 25.59 -9.94 14.14
CA PRO A 63 24.60 -8.97 14.61
C PRO A 63 24.28 -7.89 13.56
N GLY A 64 23.09 -7.29 13.70
CA GLY A 64 22.66 -6.10 12.97
C GLY A 64 22.10 -5.02 13.90
N PHE A 65 20.90 -4.52 13.60
CA PHE A 65 20.21 -3.48 14.39
C PHE A 65 20.23 -3.83 15.89
N GLY A 66 20.66 -2.89 16.73
CA GLY A 66 20.66 -3.07 18.20
C GLY A 66 21.59 -4.19 18.70
N GLY A 67 22.44 -4.76 17.84
CA GLY A 67 23.23 -5.95 18.16
C GLY A 67 22.45 -7.27 18.07
N TYR A 68 21.23 -7.26 17.53
CA TYR A 68 20.37 -8.43 17.42
C TYR A 68 20.80 -9.37 16.30
N THR A 69 20.49 -10.65 16.47
CA THR A 69 20.34 -11.57 15.35
C THR A 69 19.09 -11.24 14.54
N ASP A 70 18.97 -11.76 13.33
CA ASP A 70 17.83 -11.44 12.45
C ASP A 70 16.49 -11.93 13.03
N ASP A 71 16.47 -13.09 13.70
CA ASP A 71 15.29 -13.62 14.40
C ASP A 71 14.96 -12.81 15.65
N ASP A 72 15.95 -12.47 16.47
CA ASP A 72 15.75 -11.56 17.61
C ASP A 72 15.20 -10.18 17.15
N PHE A 73 15.63 -9.70 15.98
CA PHE A 73 15.14 -8.43 15.42
C PHE A 73 13.67 -8.52 14.96
N ASN A 74 13.27 -9.64 14.37
CA ASN A 74 11.87 -9.86 13.98
C ASN A 74 10.95 -9.96 15.20
N ASP A 75 11.37 -10.71 16.23
CA ASP A 75 10.66 -10.77 17.51
C ASP A 75 10.59 -9.39 18.18
N PHE A 76 11.68 -8.62 18.16
CA PHE A 76 11.69 -7.25 18.65
C PHE A 76 10.67 -6.35 17.92
N MET A 77 10.59 -6.40 16.59
CA MET A 77 9.60 -5.62 15.83
C MET A 77 8.17 -6.03 16.18
N TRP A 78 7.93 -7.33 16.34
CA TRP A 78 6.62 -7.83 16.78
C TRP A 78 6.27 -7.31 18.18
N ASP A 79 7.14 -7.53 19.16
CA ASP A 79 6.91 -7.25 20.58
C ASP A 79 6.83 -5.75 20.92
N THR A 80 7.40 -4.88 20.09
CA THR A 80 7.51 -3.44 20.42
C THR A 80 6.76 -2.50 19.49
N VAL A 81 6.30 -2.99 18.33
CA VAL A 81 5.67 -2.14 17.31
C VAL A 81 4.36 -2.74 16.82
N LEU A 82 4.39 -3.97 16.31
CA LEU A 82 3.24 -4.55 15.61
C LEU A 82 2.14 -5.04 16.56
N SER A 83 2.50 -5.73 17.66
CA SER A 83 1.56 -6.33 18.61
C SER A 83 0.78 -5.30 19.44
N ASP A 84 1.28 -4.06 19.54
CA ASP A 84 0.60 -2.95 20.20
C ASP A 84 -0.38 -2.19 19.26
N TYR A 85 -0.47 -2.59 17.99
CA TYR A 85 -1.35 -2.00 16.98
C TYR A 85 -2.59 -2.87 16.72
N THR A 86 -2.99 -3.03 15.45
CA THR A 86 -4.16 -3.82 15.06
C THR A 86 -3.86 -5.29 14.73
N TYR A 87 -2.60 -5.71 14.76
CA TYR A 87 -2.23 -7.09 14.46
C TYR A 87 -2.42 -7.98 15.69
N ASP A 88 -3.27 -9.01 15.57
CA ASP A 88 -3.62 -9.91 16.68
C ASP A 88 -2.88 -11.26 16.62
N SER A 89 -2.18 -11.52 15.52
CA SER A 89 -1.54 -12.82 15.26
C SER A 89 -0.19 -12.67 14.58
N TYR A 90 0.76 -13.49 15.02
CA TYR A 90 2.10 -13.52 14.51
C TYR A 90 2.63 -14.96 14.43
N GLU A 91 3.23 -15.30 13.30
CA GLU A 91 4.01 -16.51 13.14
C GLU A 91 5.47 -16.14 12.81
N GLY A 92 6.41 -16.63 13.61
CA GLY A 92 7.85 -16.51 13.36
C GLY A 92 8.40 -17.80 12.77
N ILE A 93 8.89 -17.76 11.53
CA ILE A 93 9.52 -18.90 10.84
C ILE A 93 11.00 -18.62 10.66
N TYR A 94 11.82 -19.13 11.56
CA TYR A 94 13.24 -18.78 11.66
C TYR A 94 14.15 -19.99 11.46
N ASP A 95 15.36 -19.77 10.93
CA ASP A 95 16.38 -20.83 10.88
C ASP A 95 16.69 -21.39 12.28
N GLY A 96 16.76 -20.51 13.29
CA GLY A 96 17.09 -20.86 14.67
C GLY A 96 16.11 -21.86 15.29
N SER A 97 14.85 -21.84 14.85
CA SER A 97 13.78 -22.74 15.28
C SER A 97 13.47 -23.87 14.30
N GLY A 98 14.27 -24.01 13.22
CA GLY A 98 14.11 -25.07 12.21
C GLY A 98 13.03 -24.79 11.18
N GLY A 99 12.81 -23.52 10.84
CA GLY A 99 11.89 -23.06 9.81
C GLY A 99 12.07 -23.80 8.48
N THR A 100 10.97 -23.97 7.76
CA THR A 100 10.94 -24.71 6.49
C THR A 100 10.12 -23.97 5.43
N ALA A 101 10.42 -24.25 4.17
CA ALA A 101 9.62 -23.75 3.05
C ALA A 101 8.14 -24.20 3.16
N SER A 102 7.88 -25.40 3.67
CA SER A 102 6.50 -25.87 3.87
C SER A 102 5.74 -25.07 4.91
N GLN A 103 6.38 -24.67 6.02
CA GLN A 103 5.75 -23.77 7.00
C GLN A 103 5.44 -22.42 6.35
N GLY A 104 6.39 -21.83 5.62
CA GLY A 104 6.16 -20.57 4.91
C GLY A 104 5.00 -20.63 3.92
N ILE A 105 4.99 -21.64 3.04
CA ILE A 105 3.91 -21.87 2.08
C ILE A 105 2.56 -22.03 2.80
N ASN A 106 2.52 -22.77 3.91
CA ASN A 106 1.29 -22.97 4.68
C ASN A 106 0.78 -21.67 5.31
N ALA A 107 1.67 -20.87 5.92
CA ALA A 107 1.31 -19.59 6.52
C ALA A 107 0.78 -18.62 5.46
N ILE A 108 1.48 -18.49 4.33
CA ILE A 108 1.08 -17.63 3.21
C ILE A 108 -0.27 -18.07 2.62
N ASN A 109 -0.44 -19.37 2.35
CA ASN A 109 -1.70 -19.91 1.82
C ASN A 109 -2.88 -19.77 2.79
N SER A 110 -2.61 -19.80 4.11
CA SER A 110 -3.63 -19.58 5.14
C SER A 110 -4.04 -18.10 5.24
N GLY A 111 -3.16 -17.19 4.82
CA GLY A 111 -3.40 -15.76 4.70
C GLY A 111 -2.69 -14.93 5.77
N VAL A 112 -1.84 -14.02 5.31
CA VAL A 112 -1.16 -12.99 6.11
C VAL A 112 -1.17 -11.68 5.34
N SER A 113 -1.24 -10.54 6.04
CA SER A 113 -1.31 -9.22 5.42
C SER A 113 0.04 -8.51 5.36
N LEU A 114 0.99 -8.90 6.21
CA LEU A 114 2.34 -8.36 6.27
C LEU A 114 3.36 -9.49 6.39
N ILE A 115 4.41 -9.42 5.57
CA ILE A 115 5.60 -10.26 5.73
C ILE A 115 6.83 -9.39 5.90
N ASN A 116 7.51 -9.55 7.02
CA ASN A 116 8.86 -9.05 7.22
C ASN A 116 9.85 -10.20 7.04
N TYR A 117 10.77 -10.03 6.09
CA TYR A 117 11.88 -10.96 5.87
C TYR A 117 13.21 -10.29 6.22
N THR A 118 14.06 -10.99 6.97
CA THR A 118 15.44 -10.56 7.28
C THR A 118 16.42 -11.72 7.16
N GLY A 119 17.30 -11.68 6.15
CA GLY A 119 18.32 -12.72 5.97
C GLY A 119 18.94 -12.72 4.57
N HIS A 120 19.43 -13.88 4.12
CA HIS A 120 20.03 -14.00 2.79
C HIS A 120 18.97 -14.05 1.70
N GLY A 121 19.20 -13.32 0.62
CA GLY A 121 18.36 -13.34 -0.57
C GLY A 121 19.17 -13.71 -1.81
N SER A 122 18.46 -14.14 -2.84
CA SER A 122 19.01 -14.24 -4.19
C SER A 122 18.02 -13.65 -5.20
N ILE A 123 18.47 -13.46 -6.43
CA ILE A 123 17.62 -13.03 -7.55
C ILE A 123 16.36 -13.89 -7.73
N SER A 124 16.35 -15.12 -7.22
CA SER A 124 15.23 -16.04 -7.38
C SER A 124 14.74 -16.70 -6.07
N SER A 125 15.15 -16.22 -4.90
CA SER A 125 14.72 -16.84 -3.63
C SER A 125 14.97 -16.02 -2.36
N TRP A 126 14.23 -16.38 -1.31
CA TRP A 126 14.69 -16.29 0.07
C TRP A 126 15.57 -17.49 0.44
N GLY A 127 16.53 -17.29 1.35
CA GLY A 127 17.52 -18.30 1.73
C GLY A 127 17.33 -18.89 3.13
N ASN A 128 16.55 -18.25 3.99
CA ASN A 128 16.45 -18.57 5.42
C ASN A 128 15.01 -18.59 5.91
N GLY A 129 14.76 -19.29 7.03
CA GLY A 129 13.46 -19.42 7.66
C GLY A 129 12.46 -20.16 6.76
N ALA A 130 11.80 -19.42 5.88
CA ALA A 130 11.01 -19.94 4.77
C ALA A 130 11.79 -19.74 3.43
N PRO A 131 12.72 -20.66 3.08
CA PRO A 131 13.55 -20.54 1.88
C PRO A 131 12.73 -20.81 0.60
N LEU A 132 11.90 -19.85 0.21
CA LEU A 132 11.03 -19.91 -0.97
C LEU A 132 11.80 -19.51 -2.23
N SER A 133 11.67 -20.30 -3.29
CA SER A 133 12.10 -19.94 -4.64
C SER A 133 10.96 -19.34 -5.47
N THR A 134 11.28 -18.69 -6.58
CA THR A 134 10.27 -18.24 -7.57
C THR A 134 9.32 -19.36 -8.01
N SER A 135 9.80 -20.60 -8.15
CA SER A 135 8.92 -21.74 -8.49
C SER A 135 7.90 -22.06 -7.39
N GLN A 136 8.27 -21.89 -6.12
CA GLN A 136 7.35 -22.09 -5.00
C GLN A 136 6.37 -20.93 -4.89
N VAL A 137 6.82 -19.69 -5.12
CA VAL A 137 5.95 -18.50 -5.21
C VAL A 137 4.90 -18.66 -6.31
N ASN A 138 5.31 -19.12 -7.49
CA ASN A 138 4.42 -19.42 -8.62
C ASN A 138 3.49 -20.63 -8.38
N SER A 139 3.61 -21.31 -7.24
CA SER A 139 2.75 -22.42 -6.83
C SER A 139 1.93 -22.11 -5.56
N LEU A 140 1.95 -20.86 -5.08
CA LEU A 140 1.12 -20.43 -3.97
C LEU A 140 -0.35 -20.47 -4.35
N ALA A 141 -1.21 -20.65 -3.35
CA ALA A 141 -2.66 -20.77 -3.47
C ALA A 141 -3.38 -19.83 -2.48
N ASN A 142 -2.76 -18.67 -2.21
CA ASN A 142 -3.27 -17.64 -1.33
C ASN A 142 -4.21 -16.68 -2.10
N ASP A 143 -5.23 -17.25 -2.74
CA ASP A 143 -6.14 -16.56 -3.65
C ASP A 143 -6.71 -15.29 -3.00
N ASN A 144 -6.29 -14.14 -3.54
CA ASN A 144 -6.66 -12.80 -3.05
C ASN A 144 -6.39 -12.54 -1.55
N ARG A 145 -5.48 -13.31 -0.93
CA ARG A 145 -4.93 -13.09 0.43
C ARG A 145 -3.49 -12.60 0.29
N LEU A 146 -3.35 -11.35 -0.11
CA LEU A 146 -2.13 -10.82 -0.69
C LEU A 146 -1.35 -9.98 0.33
N PRO A 147 -0.23 -10.49 0.90
CA PRO A 147 0.60 -9.74 1.83
C PRO A 147 1.35 -8.59 1.18
N PHE A 148 1.58 -7.54 1.97
CA PHE A 148 2.61 -6.54 1.76
C PHE A 148 3.94 -7.08 2.28
N ILE A 149 4.97 -7.13 1.43
CA ILE A 149 6.25 -7.76 1.76
C ILE A 149 7.38 -6.73 1.82
N ILE A 150 8.10 -6.70 2.94
CA ILE A 150 9.38 -5.98 3.07
C ILE A 150 10.49 -7.01 3.24
N THR A 151 11.44 -7.02 2.31
CA THR A 151 12.59 -7.93 2.34
C THR A 151 13.88 -7.18 2.58
N VAL A 152 14.49 -7.44 3.73
CA VAL A 152 15.90 -7.20 4.00
C VAL A 152 16.68 -8.43 3.51
N GLY A 153 17.27 -8.32 2.32
CA GLY A 153 17.96 -9.41 1.66
C GLY A 153 18.52 -9.05 0.29
N CYS A 154 19.59 -9.73 -0.09
CA CYS A 154 20.31 -9.46 -1.33
C CYS A 154 19.49 -9.77 -2.58
N ASN A 155 19.53 -8.86 -3.57
CA ASN A 155 19.21 -9.10 -4.98
C ASN A 155 17.79 -9.61 -5.31
N VAL A 156 16.86 -9.71 -4.36
CA VAL A 156 15.49 -10.22 -4.60
C VAL A 156 14.71 -9.41 -5.64
N GLY A 157 15.05 -8.13 -5.78
CA GLY A 157 14.48 -7.20 -6.75
C GLY A 157 15.39 -6.94 -7.94
N GLU A 158 16.37 -7.79 -8.26
CA GLU A 158 17.32 -7.61 -9.38
C GLU A 158 16.65 -7.84 -10.75
N PHE A 159 15.67 -7.01 -11.08
CA PHE A 159 14.80 -7.13 -12.27
C PHE A 159 15.54 -6.92 -13.60
N GLN A 160 16.72 -6.27 -13.58
CA GLN A 160 17.46 -5.96 -14.80
C GLN A 160 18.31 -7.13 -15.33
N SER A 161 18.50 -8.18 -14.54
CA SER A 161 19.47 -9.26 -14.84
C SER A 161 18.81 -10.62 -15.15
N THR A 162 17.49 -10.69 -15.11
CA THR A 162 16.69 -11.92 -15.33
C THR A 162 15.38 -11.59 -16.05
N ASN A 163 14.67 -12.62 -16.52
CA ASN A 163 13.31 -12.46 -17.03
C ASN A 163 12.28 -12.25 -15.91
N GLU A 164 12.52 -12.90 -14.77
CA GLU A 164 11.67 -12.84 -13.58
C GLU A 164 12.58 -12.93 -12.35
N CYS A 165 12.68 -11.84 -11.60
CA CYS A 165 13.32 -11.86 -10.29
C CYS A 165 12.30 -12.26 -9.21
N PHE A 166 12.78 -12.43 -7.98
CA PHE A 166 11.95 -12.90 -6.88
C PHE A 166 10.77 -11.96 -6.59
N CYS A 167 11.00 -10.64 -6.50
CA CYS A 167 9.93 -9.66 -6.33
C CYS A 167 8.90 -9.69 -7.48
N GLU A 168 9.36 -9.92 -8.71
CA GLU A 168 8.47 -10.02 -9.86
C GLU A 168 7.61 -11.28 -9.83
N ALA A 169 8.16 -12.43 -9.42
CA ALA A 169 7.39 -13.67 -9.29
C ALA A 169 6.21 -13.49 -8.32
N TRP A 170 6.43 -12.80 -7.19
CA TRP A 170 5.36 -12.51 -6.22
C TRP A 170 4.21 -11.69 -6.80
N LEU A 171 4.51 -10.75 -7.72
CA LEU A 171 3.49 -9.90 -8.33
C LEU A 171 2.92 -10.44 -9.63
N ARG A 172 3.54 -11.46 -10.22
CA ARG A 172 3.07 -12.13 -11.43
C ARG A 172 2.33 -13.43 -11.14
N ALA A 173 2.43 -13.94 -9.92
CA ALA A 173 1.82 -15.21 -9.51
C ALA A 173 0.29 -15.15 -9.59
N THR A 174 -0.29 -16.23 -10.11
CA THR A 174 -1.73 -16.51 -10.10
C THR A 174 -1.95 -17.96 -9.71
N ASN A 175 -3.13 -18.28 -9.19
CA ASN A 175 -3.58 -19.64 -8.95
C ASN A 175 -4.90 -19.85 -9.71
N GLY A 176 -4.79 -20.41 -10.92
CA GLY A 176 -5.90 -20.37 -11.86
C GLY A 176 -6.12 -18.93 -12.36
N ASP A 177 -7.36 -18.47 -12.24
CA ASP A 177 -7.78 -17.13 -12.67
C ASP A 177 -7.68 -16.07 -11.54
N GLU A 178 -7.30 -16.48 -10.33
CA GLU A 178 -7.21 -15.58 -9.17
C GLU A 178 -5.76 -15.10 -8.96
N PRO A 179 -5.54 -13.82 -8.61
CA PRO A 179 -4.25 -13.36 -8.13
C PRO A 179 -3.77 -14.13 -6.88
N ALA A 180 -2.50 -14.54 -6.92
CA ALA A 180 -1.79 -15.15 -5.80
C ALA A 180 -0.48 -14.38 -5.55
N GLY A 181 0.29 -14.80 -4.54
CA GLY A 181 1.54 -14.13 -4.19
C GLY A 181 1.30 -12.91 -3.31
N ALA A 182 1.66 -11.70 -3.75
CA ALA A 182 1.68 -10.49 -2.90
C ALA A 182 0.94 -9.31 -3.51
N ILE A 183 0.52 -8.35 -2.68
CA ILE A 183 -0.05 -7.08 -3.16
C ILE A 183 1.08 -6.13 -3.59
N SER A 184 2.19 -6.16 -2.85
CA SER A 184 3.41 -5.42 -3.15
C SER A 184 4.62 -6.08 -2.49
N HIS A 185 5.80 -5.80 -3.06
CA HIS A 185 7.07 -6.31 -2.55
C HIS A 185 8.16 -5.25 -2.64
N PHE A 186 8.71 -4.85 -1.49
CA PHE A 186 9.85 -3.96 -1.39
C PHE A 186 11.15 -4.76 -1.25
N GLY A 187 12.00 -4.76 -2.28
CA GLY A 187 13.20 -5.59 -2.34
C GLY A 187 14.38 -4.94 -3.07
N SER A 188 15.61 -5.35 -2.75
CA SER A 188 16.82 -4.74 -3.30
C SER A 188 17.19 -5.24 -4.69
N THR A 189 17.63 -4.31 -5.54
CA THR A 189 18.18 -4.59 -6.88
C THR A 189 19.64 -5.01 -6.85
N ILE A 190 20.31 -4.93 -5.70
CA ILE A 190 21.72 -5.33 -5.50
C ILE A 190 21.87 -6.11 -4.18
N SER A 191 23.09 -6.53 -3.87
CA SER A 191 23.41 -7.06 -2.54
C SER A 191 23.29 -5.95 -1.49
N GLN A 192 22.54 -6.19 -0.42
CA GLN A 192 22.36 -5.25 0.68
C GLN A 192 23.43 -5.45 1.75
N SER A 193 23.78 -4.38 2.46
CA SER A 193 24.49 -4.48 3.74
C SER A 193 23.59 -5.10 4.82
N TRP A 194 24.19 -5.59 5.91
CA TRP A 194 23.45 -6.33 6.94
C TRP A 194 22.54 -5.43 7.78
N GLU A 195 23.11 -4.41 8.42
CA GLU A 195 22.43 -3.59 9.43
C GLU A 195 21.58 -2.43 8.87
N PRO A 196 22.08 -1.57 7.94
CA PRO A 196 21.30 -0.43 7.48
C PRO A 196 19.86 -0.73 7.04
N PRO A 197 19.58 -1.74 6.18
CA PRO A 197 18.20 -2.01 5.75
C PRO A 197 17.28 -2.46 6.89
N MET A 198 17.81 -3.00 8.00
CA MET A 198 17.02 -3.30 9.20
C MET A 198 16.45 -2.01 9.83
N HIS A 199 17.19 -0.89 9.80
CA HIS A 199 16.64 0.41 10.22
C HIS A 199 15.49 0.85 9.31
N GLY A 200 15.58 0.58 8.00
CA GLY A 200 14.52 0.91 7.05
C GLY A 200 13.25 0.12 7.29
N GLN A 201 13.40 -1.19 7.53
CA GLN A 201 12.31 -2.08 7.90
C GLN A 201 11.67 -1.65 9.24
N TYR A 202 12.48 -1.35 10.26
CA TYR A 202 11.98 -0.85 11.55
C TYR A 202 11.23 0.48 11.40
N GLY A 203 11.80 1.45 10.67
CA GLY A 203 11.15 2.74 10.39
C GLY A 203 9.81 2.56 9.69
N ALA A 204 9.73 1.67 8.69
CA ALA A 204 8.48 1.35 8.01
C ALA A 204 7.43 0.78 8.99
N MET A 205 7.81 -0.07 9.94
CA MET A 205 6.88 -0.58 10.95
C MET A 205 6.39 0.52 11.89
N LEU A 206 7.27 1.43 12.35
CA LEU A 206 6.86 2.56 13.18
C LEU A 206 5.84 3.47 12.47
N ILE A 207 6.00 3.68 11.17
CA ILE A 207 5.07 4.51 10.38
C ILE A 207 3.74 3.78 10.18
N LEU A 208 3.79 2.48 9.85
CA LEU A 208 2.62 1.64 9.67
C LEU A 208 1.73 1.64 10.91
N THR A 209 2.33 1.52 12.10
CA THR A 209 1.63 1.46 13.38
C THR A 209 1.42 2.83 14.04
N GLU A 210 1.66 3.92 13.29
CA GLU A 210 1.45 5.30 13.76
C GLU A 210 2.27 5.66 15.00
N SER A 211 3.36 4.93 15.23
CA SER A 211 4.26 5.08 16.37
C SER A 211 5.38 6.10 16.13
N TYR A 212 5.40 6.74 14.94
CA TYR A 212 6.36 7.77 14.57
C TYR A 212 5.68 9.14 14.38
N ASP A 213 6.10 10.14 15.17
CA ASP A 213 5.56 11.50 15.28
C ASP A 213 4.80 12.02 14.03
N ALA A 214 3.47 12.12 14.12
CA ALA A 214 2.51 12.83 13.25
C ALA A 214 2.62 12.67 11.71
N ASN A 215 3.50 11.82 11.19
CA ASN A 215 3.69 11.58 9.77
C ASN A 215 2.91 10.34 9.34
N LEU A 216 1.60 10.51 9.26
CA LEU A 216 0.67 9.46 8.86
C LEU A 216 0.68 9.28 7.35
N THR A 217 0.94 8.05 6.92
CA THR A 217 0.59 7.59 5.58
C THR A 217 -0.06 6.23 5.69
N ARG A 218 -1.07 5.99 4.87
CA ARG A 218 -1.72 4.69 4.76
C ARG A 218 -1.23 3.91 3.56
N THR A 219 -0.52 4.54 2.62
CA THR A 219 -0.07 3.88 1.40
C THR A 219 1.19 3.06 1.66
N MET A 220 1.23 1.83 1.14
CA MET A 220 2.38 0.93 1.32
C MET A 220 3.68 1.51 0.72
N GLY A 221 3.58 2.25 -0.40
CA GLY A 221 4.71 2.98 -0.96
C GLY A 221 5.17 4.13 -0.05
N GLY A 222 4.23 4.83 0.60
CA GLY A 222 4.57 5.87 1.57
C GLY A 222 5.24 5.31 2.82
N ILE A 223 4.76 4.18 3.33
CA ILE A 223 5.33 3.47 4.49
C ILE A 223 6.80 3.10 4.23
N THR A 224 7.07 2.45 3.10
CA THR A 224 8.45 2.04 2.73
C THR A 224 9.36 3.23 2.43
N THR A 225 8.87 4.23 1.69
CA THR A 225 9.66 5.42 1.35
C THR A 225 10.06 6.20 2.61
N ASN A 226 9.13 6.43 3.54
CA ASN A 226 9.45 7.12 4.79
C ASN A 226 10.31 6.25 5.73
N GLY A 227 10.16 4.91 5.69
CA GLY A 227 11.08 3.98 6.36
C GLY A 227 12.52 4.12 5.85
N CYS A 228 12.71 4.29 4.54
CA CYS A 228 14.01 4.62 3.96
C CYS A 228 14.56 5.96 4.46
N MET A 229 13.72 6.97 4.69
CA MET A 229 14.17 8.26 5.25
C MET A 229 14.64 8.11 6.69
N TYR A 230 13.90 7.34 7.51
CA TYR A 230 14.36 6.97 8.85
C TYR A 230 15.72 6.27 8.81
N MET A 231 15.92 5.32 7.89
CA MET A 231 17.20 4.66 7.69
C MET A 231 18.30 5.64 7.26
N ASN A 232 18.03 6.56 6.34
CA ASN A 232 18.99 7.56 5.90
C ASN A 232 19.47 8.42 7.07
N ASP A 233 18.55 8.85 7.94
CA ASP A 233 18.88 9.64 9.13
C ASP A 233 19.70 8.83 10.15
N ALA A 234 19.36 7.55 10.35
CA ALA A 234 20.03 6.67 11.30
C ALA A 234 21.42 6.19 10.83
N GLN A 235 21.59 5.98 9.53
CA GLN A 235 22.74 5.23 8.95
C GLN A 235 23.55 6.05 7.93
N GLY A 236 23.17 7.32 7.69
CA GLY A 236 23.88 8.25 6.83
C GLY A 236 24.11 7.71 5.42
N SER A 237 25.34 7.78 4.93
CA SER A 237 25.68 7.36 3.56
C SER A 237 25.43 5.88 3.29
N SER A 238 25.50 5.03 4.32
CA SER A 238 25.19 3.61 4.18
C SER A 238 23.70 3.39 3.94
N GLY A 239 22.85 4.06 4.73
CA GLY A 239 21.40 4.07 4.53
C GLY A 239 21.01 4.63 3.16
N ILE A 240 21.60 5.75 2.76
CA ILE A 240 21.37 6.36 1.44
C ILE A 240 21.70 5.39 0.30
N ASN A 241 22.79 4.61 0.43
CA ASN A 241 23.14 3.61 -0.56
C ASN A 241 22.07 2.51 -0.65
N GLU A 242 21.54 2.02 0.47
CA GLU A 242 20.46 1.02 0.45
C GLU A 242 19.16 1.60 -0.12
N THR A 243 18.74 2.79 0.33
CA THR A 243 17.57 3.52 -0.21
C THR A 243 17.66 3.66 -1.72
N LYS A 244 18.86 3.97 -2.23
CA LYS A 244 19.08 4.10 -3.67
C LYS A 244 18.74 2.82 -4.42
N TYR A 245 18.86 1.62 -3.87
CA TYR A 245 18.68 0.36 -4.62
C TYR A 245 17.51 -0.52 -4.14
N TRP A 246 16.84 -0.14 -3.06
CA TRP A 246 15.62 -0.78 -2.59
C TRP A 246 14.43 -0.31 -3.42
N THR A 247 13.81 -1.23 -4.17
CA THR A 247 12.78 -0.91 -5.17
C THR A 247 11.42 -1.43 -4.74
N TYR A 248 10.40 -0.60 -4.92
CA TYR A 248 9.00 -0.96 -4.68
C TYR A 248 8.38 -1.56 -5.92
N PHE A 249 7.97 -2.82 -5.82
CA PHE A 249 7.20 -3.52 -6.83
C PHE A 249 5.73 -3.50 -6.40
N GLY A 250 4.84 -3.17 -7.33
CA GLY A 250 3.41 -3.01 -7.11
C GLY A 250 2.97 -1.56 -7.24
N ASP A 251 1.69 -1.32 -6.94
CA ASP A 251 1.12 0.01 -6.86
C ASP A 251 1.52 0.67 -5.53
N PRO A 252 2.27 1.78 -5.54
CA PRO A 252 2.72 2.44 -4.32
C PRO A 252 1.60 3.21 -3.59
N THR A 253 0.45 3.41 -4.24
CA THR A 253 -0.68 4.19 -3.73
C THR A 253 -1.68 3.36 -2.95
N VAL A 254 -1.65 2.03 -3.09
CA VAL A 254 -2.56 1.11 -2.38
C VAL A 254 -2.45 1.33 -0.87
N PRO A 255 -3.57 1.64 -0.18
CA PRO A 255 -3.60 1.75 1.26
C PRO A 255 -3.47 0.36 1.88
N ILE A 256 -2.67 0.24 2.94
CA ILE A 256 -2.57 -1.00 3.71
C ILE A 256 -3.86 -1.27 4.47
N ARG A 257 -4.21 -2.56 4.61
CA ARG A 257 -5.18 -3.06 5.59
C ARG A 257 -4.43 -3.86 6.64
N SER A 258 -4.63 -3.49 7.90
CA SER A 258 -3.99 -4.11 9.06
C SER A 258 -4.99 -4.76 10.02
N ALA A 259 -6.28 -4.70 9.68
CA ALA A 259 -7.38 -5.33 10.41
C ALA A 259 -8.50 -5.73 9.44
N PRO A 260 -9.35 -6.71 9.80
CA PRO A 260 -10.53 -7.05 9.01
C PRO A 260 -11.40 -5.81 8.73
N PRO A 261 -11.86 -5.63 7.48
CA PRO A 261 -12.61 -4.43 7.09
C PRO A 261 -13.96 -4.32 7.80
N THR A 262 -14.34 -3.10 8.19
CA THR A 262 -15.66 -2.77 8.74
C THR A 262 -16.48 -1.86 7.82
N ASN A 263 -17.81 -1.82 8.00
CA ASN A 263 -18.67 -0.91 7.24
C ASN A 263 -18.54 0.53 7.72
N MET A 264 -18.54 1.48 6.78
CA MET A 264 -18.57 2.91 7.09
C MET A 264 -19.98 3.38 7.45
N SER A 265 -20.09 4.41 8.29
CA SER A 265 -21.35 5.09 8.60
C SER A 265 -21.47 6.40 7.82
N VAL A 266 -21.62 6.30 6.49
CA VAL A 266 -21.67 7.47 5.60
C VAL A 266 -23.06 8.12 5.60
N VAL A 267 -23.10 9.44 5.77
CA VAL A 267 -24.31 10.27 5.74
C VAL A 267 -24.12 11.40 4.73
N HIS A 268 -25.01 11.47 3.75
CA HIS A 268 -25.05 12.48 2.69
C HIS A 268 -26.48 12.65 2.17
N ASP A 269 -26.75 13.72 1.43
CA ASP A 269 -28.01 13.87 0.69
C ASP A 269 -27.99 13.02 -0.58
N ASP A 270 -29.16 12.51 -1.01
CA ASP A 270 -29.29 11.72 -2.24
C ASP A 270 -29.26 12.57 -3.53
N VAL A 271 -29.39 13.89 -3.38
CA VAL A 271 -29.55 14.84 -4.49
C VAL A 271 -28.65 16.05 -4.32
N ILE A 272 -27.99 16.43 -5.41
CA ILE A 272 -27.32 17.72 -5.59
C ILE A 272 -28.20 18.59 -6.48
N ILE A 273 -28.54 19.79 -6.01
CA ILE A 273 -29.28 20.76 -6.82
C ILE A 273 -28.32 21.48 -7.77
N ILE A 274 -28.76 21.68 -9.02
CA ILE A 274 -27.95 22.41 -10.01
C ILE A 274 -27.62 23.81 -9.49
N GLY A 275 -26.35 24.16 -9.53
CA GLY A 275 -25.82 25.44 -9.04
C GLY A 275 -25.48 25.46 -7.54
N SER A 276 -25.65 24.35 -6.81
CA SER A 276 -25.07 24.21 -5.47
C SER A 276 -23.54 24.36 -5.55
N SER A 277 -22.97 25.11 -4.59
CA SER A 277 -21.51 25.26 -4.48
C SER A 277 -20.87 24.10 -3.72
N GLU A 278 -21.61 23.49 -2.80
CA GLU A 278 -21.05 22.59 -1.80
C GLU A 278 -21.92 21.34 -1.59
N PHE A 279 -21.30 20.23 -1.18
CA PHE A 279 -21.97 18.97 -0.81
C PHE A 279 -21.36 18.41 0.47
N LEU A 280 -22.16 18.40 1.54
CA LEU A 280 -21.73 17.95 2.86
C LEU A 280 -21.83 16.42 2.98
N VAL A 281 -20.75 15.80 3.43
CA VAL A 281 -20.68 14.37 3.72
C VAL A 281 -20.08 14.17 5.12
N SER A 282 -20.66 13.25 5.89
CA SER A 282 -20.11 12.83 7.18
C SER A 282 -19.90 11.31 7.21
N THR A 283 -18.76 10.89 7.74
CA THR A 283 -18.41 9.47 7.95
C THR A 283 -18.27 9.12 9.43
N GLY A 284 -18.10 10.15 10.28
CA GLY A 284 -17.81 9.99 11.70
C GLY A 284 -16.33 9.80 12.05
N SER A 285 -15.45 9.73 11.04
CA SER A 285 -14.00 9.49 11.21
C SER A 285 -13.16 10.52 10.44
N GLU A 286 -11.99 10.87 10.96
CA GLU A 286 -11.04 11.77 10.30
C GLU A 286 -10.23 11.05 9.21
N GLY A 287 -9.98 11.73 8.10
CA GLY A 287 -9.07 11.26 7.05
C GLY A 287 -9.69 10.29 6.03
N ASP A 288 -11.01 10.08 6.06
CA ASP A 288 -11.72 9.34 5.01
C ASP A 288 -11.78 10.18 3.73
N LEU A 289 -11.56 9.55 2.58
CA LEU A 289 -11.61 10.20 1.27
C LEU A 289 -13.01 10.09 0.68
N VAL A 290 -13.62 11.22 0.37
CA VAL A 290 -14.91 11.31 -0.32
C VAL A 290 -14.68 11.81 -1.74
N ALA A 291 -15.26 11.16 -2.74
CA ALA A 291 -15.11 11.52 -4.14
C ALA A 291 -16.43 11.44 -4.92
N LEU A 292 -16.60 12.38 -5.85
CA LEU A 292 -17.63 12.42 -6.88
C LEU A 292 -16.97 12.33 -8.25
N SER A 293 -17.44 11.41 -9.09
CA SER A 293 -16.94 11.24 -10.45
C SER A 293 -18.06 10.95 -11.44
N ARG A 294 -17.74 11.01 -12.74
CA ARG A 294 -18.64 10.63 -13.81
C ARG A 294 -17.85 10.06 -14.97
N ASN A 295 -18.20 8.86 -15.44
CA ASN A 295 -17.52 8.20 -16.57
C ASN A 295 -16.00 8.09 -16.39
N GLY A 296 -15.53 7.88 -15.15
CA GLY A 296 -14.11 7.80 -14.81
C GLY A 296 -13.38 9.15 -14.68
N GLU A 297 -14.06 10.28 -14.84
CA GLU A 297 -13.51 11.61 -14.59
C GLU A 297 -13.84 12.08 -13.17
N LEU A 298 -12.81 12.37 -12.37
CA LEU A 298 -12.97 12.93 -11.02
C LEU A 298 -13.44 14.37 -11.10
N LEU A 299 -14.55 14.70 -10.43
CA LEU A 299 -15.14 16.03 -10.45
C LEU A 299 -14.88 16.81 -9.16
N SER A 300 -14.99 16.13 -8.02
CA SER A 300 -14.69 16.72 -6.71
C SER A 300 -14.25 15.64 -5.73
N SER A 301 -13.34 15.97 -4.82
CA SER A 301 -12.95 15.10 -3.72
C SER A 301 -12.40 15.89 -2.54
N GLY A 302 -12.40 15.26 -1.36
CA GLY A 302 -11.83 15.84 -0.16
C GLY A 302 -11.77 14.83 0.98
N TYR A 303 -10.90 15.11 1.94
CA TYR A 303 -10.75 14.31 3.15
C TYR A 303 -11.64 14.84 4.28
N THR A 304 -12.22 13.94 5.06
CA THR A 304 -12.94 14.31 6.28
C THR A 304 -12.01 14.94 7.31
N SER A 305 -12.47 16.03 7.93
CA SER A 305 -11.76 16.72 9.01
C SER A 305 -11.80 15.92 10.32
N GLY A 306 -11.12 16.40 11.37
CA GLY A 306 -11.22 15.88 12.74
C GLY A 306 -12.63 15.83 13.35
N PHE A 307 -13.64 16.44 12.69
CA PHE A 307 -15.05 16.31 13.06
C PHE A 307 -15.78 15.17 12.33
N GLY A 308 -15.08 14.42 11.47
CA GLY A 308 -15.66 13.32 10.71
C GLY A 308 -16.56 13.76 9.55
N SER A 309 -16.30 14.95 8.99
CA SER A 309 -17.05 15.51 7.87
C SER A 309 -16.19 16.28 6.89
N VAL A 310 -16.61 16.31 5.64
CA VAL A 310 -16.05 17.10 4.55
C VAL A 310 -17.16 17.82 3.79
N ASN A 311 -16.88 19.02 3.33
CA ASN A 311 -17.75 19.78 2.46
C ASN A 311 -17.08 19.88 1.08
N LEU A 312 -17.58 19.13 0.11
CA LEU A 312 -16.99 19.07 -1.22
C LEU A 312 -17.35 20.32 -2.02
N GLU A 313 -16.34 21.00 -2.55
CA GLU A 313 -16.53 22.07 -3.54
C GLU A 313 -16.97 21.46 -4.86
N LEU A 314 -18.20 21.72 -5.30
CA LEU A 314 -18.82 21.00 -6.41
C LEU A 314 -18.33 21.48 -7.77
N GLY A 315 -18.09 22.78 -7.96
CA GLY A 315 -17.69 23.34 -9.25
C GLY A 315 -18.55 22.81 -10.40
N ASP A 316 -17.90 22.19 -11.39
CA ASP A 316 -18.57 21.64 -12.58
C ASP A 316 -19.48 20.43 -12.26
N ALA A 317 -19.29 19.74 -11.13
CA ALA A 317 -20.11 18.58 -10.72
C ALA A 317 -21.60 18.92 -10.59
N ALA A 318 -21.93 20.15 -10.19
CA ALA A 318 -23.30 20.61 -10.02
C ALA A 318 -23.89 21.31 -11.26
N THR A 319 -23.22 21.27 -12.42
CA THR A 319 -23.65 22.03 -13.61
C THR A 319 -24.42 21.19 -14.63
N VAL A 320 -24.20 19.88 -14.63
CA VAL A 320 -24.76 18.95 -15.62
C VAL A 320 -25.68 17.94 -14.92
N PRO A 321 -27.00 17.93 -15.24
CA PRO A 321 -27.94 16.99 -14.66
C PRO A 321 -27.58 15.53 -14.98
N GLY A 322 -27.91 14.64 -14.06
CA GLY A 322 -27.68 13.20 -14.19
C GLY A 322 -26.98 12.60 -12.97
N GLU A 323 -26.69 11.30 -13.05
CA GLU A 323 -26.02 10.55 -11.99
C GLU A 323 -24.53 10.94 -11.88
N LEU A 324 -24.04 10.93 -10.66
CA LEU A 324 -22.62 10.96 -10.29
C LEU A 324 -22.31 9.67 -9.52
N ASP A 325 -21.16 9.08 -9.81
CA ASP A 325 -20.59 8.02 -8.99
C ASP A 325 -20.08 8.66 -7.70
N PHE A 326 -20.52 8.15 -6.55
CA PHE A 326 -20.15 8.62 -5.23
C PHE A 326 -19.44 7.50 -4.47
N VAL A 327 -18.18 7.76 -4.10
CA VAL A 327 -17.31 6.78 -3.45
C VAL A 327 -16.72 7.39 -2.19
N VAL A 328 -16.75 6.63 -1.09
CA VAL A 328 -16.04 6.96 0.14
C VAL A 328 -15.13 5.80 0.53
N THR A 329 -13.86 6.11 0.80
CA THR A 329 -12.86 5.15 1.27
C THR A 329 -12.26 5.57 2.60
N GLY A 330 -11.95 4.60 3.45
CA GLY A 330 -11.40 4.80 4.79
C GLY A 330 -10.49 3.65 5.20
N PHE A 331 -9.54 3.94 6.09
CA PHE A 331 -8.58 2.94 6.58
C PHE A 331 -9.31 1.78 7.28
N ASN A 332 -8.98 0.53 6.93
CA ASN A 332 -9.64 -0.69 7.41
C ASN A 332 -11.17 -0.71 7.23
N HIS A 333 -11.71 -0.03 6.20
CA HIS A 333 -13.13 -0.10 5.86
C HIS A 333 -13.41 -0.73 4.49
N PHE A 334 -14.60 -1.30 4.32
CA PHE A 334 -15.15 -1.53 2.99
C PHE A 334 -15.40 -0.17 2.32
N PRO A 335 -15.02 0.00 1.04
CA PRO A 335 -15.44 1.16 0.28
C PRO A 335 -16.97 1.28 0.26
N TYR A 336 -17.47 2.49 0.46
CA TYR A 336 -18.87 2.82 0.29
C TYR A 336 -19.07 3.37 -1.12
N GLU A 337 -19.82 2.66 -1.95
CA GLU A 337 -20.09 3.03 -3.35
C GLU A 337 -21.59 3.15 -3.58
N THR A 338 -22.03 4.29 -4.12
CA THR A 338 -23.41 4.54 -4.56
C THR A 338 -23.43 5.63 -5.62
N THR A 339 -24.60 6.14 -5.98
CA THR A 339 -24.76 7.29 -6.86
C THR A 339 -25.51 8.43 -6.17
N VAL A 340 -25.25 9.66 -6.64
CA VAL A 340 -25.98 10.88 -6.23
C VAL A 340 -26.55 11.55 -7.47
N MET A 341 -27.80 12.03 -7.40
CA MET A 341 -28.50 12.63 -8.53
C MET A 341 -28.29 14.15 -8.59
N VAL A 342 -27.83 14.67 -9.72
CA VAL A 342 -27.82 16.11 -9.98
C VAL A 342 -29.12 16.52 -10.66
N LEU A 343 -29.94 17.32 -9.98
CA LEU A 343 -31.28 17.71 -10.45
C LEU A 343 -31.43 19.23 -10.59
N SER A 344 -32.21 19.62 -11.60
CA SER A 344 -32.70 20.99 -11.71
C SER A 344 -33.70 21.29 -10.58
N PRO A 345 -33.69 22.49 -9.98
CA PRO A 345 -34.76 22.91 -9.09
C PRO A 345 -36.12 22.86 -9.80
N ASP A 346 -37.21 22.59 -9.08
CA ASP A 346 -38.56 22.66 -9.64
C ASP A 346 -38.86 24.06 -10.21
N GLY A 347 -38.91 24.19 -11.54
CA GLY A 347 -39.23 25.44 -12.24
C GLY A 347 -38.38 25.70 -13.49
N ALA A 348 -38.64 26.81 -14.18
CA ALA A 348 -37.78 27.27 -15.28
C ALA A 348 -36.50 27.90 -14.71
N TYR A 349 -35.33 27.50 -15.21
CA TYR A 349 -34.04 28.07 -14.82
C TYR A 349 -33.23 28.48 -16.07
N VAL A 350 -32.28 29.39 -15.88
CA VAL A 350 -31.39 29.89 -16.93
C VAL A 350 -29.95 29.64 -16.52
N LEU A 351 -29.21 28.87 -17.34
CA LEU A 351 -27.76 28.74 -17.26
C LEU A 351 -27.11 29.86 -18.08
N VAL A 352 -26.30 30.71 -17.45
CA VAL A 352 -25.58 31.80 -18.13
C VAL A 352 -24.12 31.39 -18.31
N ASN A 353 -23.75 30.95 -19.51
CA ASN A 353 -22.39 30.47 -19.81
C ASN A 353 -21.33 31.57 -19.88
N SER A 354 -21.71 32.81 -20.21
CA SER A 354 -20.81 33.96 -20.16
C SER A 354 -21.63 35.26 -20.13
N THR A 355 -21.09 36.28 -19.47
CA THR A 355 -21.65 37.64 -19.50
C THR A 355 -20.56 38.59 -19.95
N SER A 356 -20.79 39.33 -21.03
CA SER A 356 -19.92 40.43 -21.45
C SER A 356 -20.64 41.75 -21.27
N VAL A 357 -19.99 42.71 -20.61
CA VAL A 357 -20.51 44.07 -20.42
C VAL A 357 -19.59 45.01 -21.18
N SER A 358 -20.11 45.65 -22.23
CA SER A 358 -19.43 46.72 -22.95
C SER A 358 -20.06 48.05 -22.57
N ALA A 359 -19.35 48.87 -21.80
CA ALA A 359 -19.71 50.26 -21.60
C ALA A 359 -19.15 51.07 -22.78
N GLY A 360 -20.01 51.42 -23.72
CA GLY A 360 -19.66 52.34 -24.81
C GLY A 360 -19.49 53.75 -24.24
N PHE A 361 -18.28 54.31 -24.35
CA PHE A 361 -18.06 55.75 -24.33
C PHE A 361 -17.78 56.23 -25.75
#